data_AF-A0A960RPT3-F1
#
_entry.id   AF-A0A960RPT3-F1
#
_cell.length_a   1.000
_cell.length_b   1.000
_cell.length_c   1.000
_cell.angle_alpha   90.00
_cell.angle_beta   90.00
_cell.angle_gamma   90.00
#
_symmetry.space_group_name_H-M   'P 1'
#
loop_
_entity.id
_entity.type
_entity.pdbx_description
1 polymer ?
#
loop_
_entity_poly.entity_id
_entity_poly.type
_entity_poly.pdbx_seq_one_letter_code
_entity_poly.pdbx_strand_id
1 'polypeptide(L)'
;MHYDLRKVLLFFLILVLPAFIFKEYHVLKSARESYVSKPAPVEKRLDIKHAFVFVMIVEGNTDFFAKTCNSIFTQNYDHYRVVIVDNGSTDGSFGALQSYLYKKHSYRKNITLCQHLHRLPYAKVIKEVLKECKDDEIVILLDPSDWLAHQNVLTSLNEAYADPEVWLTYPGSLEYPSYRKTALHVSGMKVHARKPYRTPWVESGMKTFYAHLMKDMDIEGTQEAKELFIPMINLAKWHIRYIPDTLYIHNRLQLESDQDRFQIGLRLDALTRSIYSQSTLAKAHHVQSTESKKADMIIFSTNQPFQLGISLESIYRYVRGIDCIYVLYEAQSSYQQAYADLQRRFPNVNFFDLSERSNEFKPLLLSLLNKSLMQSPYVALVSDGLLVKDPIYFQDCTNALSQTKAFAFFLDVDSLTVSSSVANTDRIHIIEMEQSQMPAPFNMVLYSKPDLVQDLSDMEFNSSNSLLKIWGTQSKNCRL
;
A
#
# COMPACT_ATOMS: atom_id res chain seq x y z
N MET A 1 51.10 26.60 28.40
CA MET A 1 49.85 25.91 28.77
C MET A 1 49.38 25.10 27.56
N HIS A 2 49.79 23.83 27.48
CA HIS A 2 49.23 22.92 26.49
C HIS A 2 47.88 22.43 27.02
N TYR A 3 46.79 22.98 26.49
CA TYR A 3 45.47 22.43 26.75
C TYR A 3 45.39 21.07 26.09
N ASP A 4 45.07 20.06 26.90
CA ASP A 4 44.88 18.69 26.45
C ASP A 4 43.66 18.64 25.53
N LEU A 5 43.94 18.67 24.22
CA LEU A 5 42.96 18.77 23.15
C LEU A 5 41.89 17.67 23.26
N ARG A 6 42.24 16.53 23.87
CA ARG A 6 41.31 15.41 24.12
C ARG A 6 40.21 15.79 25.11
N LYS A 7 40.52 16.58 26.14
CA LYS A 7 39.53 17.02 27.14
C LYS A 7 38.58 18.06 26.58
N VAL A 8 39.06 18.95 25.72
CA VAL A 8 38.23 19.94 25.02
C VAL A 8 37.29 19.25 24.04
N LEU A 9 37.78 18.27 23.28
CA LEU A 9 36.96 17.51 22.32
C LEU A 9 35.89 16.66 23.03
N LEU A 10 36.24 16.03 24.16
CA LEU A 10 35.30 15.25 24.97
C LEU A 10 34.19 16.14 25.55
N PHE A 11 34.54 17.34 26.01
CA PHE A 11 33.57 18.31 26.54
C PHE A 11 32.61 18.80 25.45
N PHE A 12 33.12 19.03 24.23
CA PHE A 12 32.32 19.41 23.07
C PHE A 12 31.35 18.29 22.65
N LEU A 13 31.81 17.03 22.67
CA LEU A 13 30.98 15.85 22.36
C LEU A 13 29.87 15.63 23.38
N ILE A 14 30.12 15.90 24.66
CA ILE A 14 29.11 15.71 25.72
C ILE A 14 28.05 16.82 25.70
N LEU A 15 28.41 18.07 25.35
CA LEU A 15 27.46 19.19 25.36
C LEU A 15 26.71 19.39 24.04
N VAL A 16 27.37 19.21 22.91
CA VAL A 16 26.80 19.62 21.60
C VAL A 16 26.11 18.44 20.89
N LEU A 17 26.62 17.22 21.06
CA LEU A 17 26.09 16.04 20.39
C LEU A 17 24.64 15.70 20.83
N PRO A 18 24.26 15.80 22.12
CA PRO A 18 22.88 15.57 22.53
C PRO A 18 21.91 16.59 21.92
N ALA A 19 22.31 17.86 21.80
CA ALA A 19 21.49 18.90 21.19
C ALA A 19 21.30 18.68 19.68
N PHE A 20 22.34 18.21 18.99
CA PHE A 20 22.25 17.85 17.57
C PHE A 20 21.34 16.64 17.34
N ILE A 21 21.49 15.59 18.15
CA ILE A 21 20.64 14.39 18.09
C ILE A 21 19.19 14.73 18.42
N PHE A 22 18.93 15.61 19.40
CA PHE A 22 17.56 16.03 19.74
C PHE A 22 16.92 16.85 18.63
N LYS A 23 17.69 17.74 17.99
CA LYS A 23 17.23 18.57 16.88
C LYS A 23 16.94 17.71 15.65
N GLU A 24 17.84 16.81 15.27
CA GLU A 24 17.61 15.84 14.19
C GLU A 24 16.43 14.92 14.49
N TYR A 25 16.29 14.42 15.71
CA TYR A 25 15.16 13.58 16.11
C TYR A 25 13.82 14.31 15.97
N HIS A 26 13.76 15.58 16.39
CA HIS A 26 12.54 16.40 16.24
C HIS A 26 12.21 16.71 14.78
N VAL A 27 13.24 17.04 13.98
CA VAL A 27 13.09 17.29 12.54
C VAL A 27 12.62 16.02 11.84
N LEU A 28 13.22 14.85 12.12
CA LEU A 28 12.83 13.55 11.58
C LEU A 28 11.41 13.14 12.01
N LYS A 29 11.00 13.42 13.25
CA LYS A 29 9.65 13.16 13.74
C LYS A 29 8.62 14.05 13.04
N SER A 30 8.92 15.35 12.88
CA SER A 30 8.05 16.29 12.16
C SER A 30 7.93 15.96 10.67
N ALA A 31 9.04 15.58 10.03
CA ALA A 31 9.07 15.15 8.64
C ALA A 31 8.22 13.89 8.43
N ARG A 32 8.34 12.90 9.33
CA ARG A 32 7.51 11.67 9.30
C ARG A 32 6.01 11.93 9.48
N GLU A 33 5.65 12.94 10.25
CA GLU A 33 4.26 13.37 10.46
C GLU A 33 3.71 14.15 9.24
N SER A 34 4.57 14.77 8.43
CA SER A 34 4.19 15.52 7.22
C SER A 34 4.13 14.71 5.89
N TYR A 35 4.57 13.44 5.87
CA TYR A 35 4.63 12.61 4.64
C TYR A 35 3.30 11.96 4.20
N VAL A 36 2.19 12.22 4.88
CA VAL A 36 0.86 11.76 4.49
C VAL A 36 -0.05 12.98 4.52
N SER A 37 -0.22 13.65 3.39
CA SER A 37 -1.24 14.69 3.28
C SER A 37 -2.60 14.03 3.48
N LYS A 38 -3.16 14.20 4.68
CA LYS A 38 -4.58 13.93 4.91
C LYS A 38 -5.35 14.70 3.82
N PRO A 39 -6.35 14.10 3.16
CA PRO A 39 -7.23 14.86 2.28
C PRO A 39 -7.71 16.10 3.03
N ALA A 40 -7.82 17.22 2.30
CA ALA A 40 -8.28 18.48 2.88
C ALA A 40 -9.54 18.21 3.71
N PRO A 41 -9.66 18.78 4.92
CA PRO A 41 -10.80 18.49 5.78
C PRO A 41 -12.09 18.75 5.01
N VAL A 42 -12.81 17.68 4.69
CA VAL A 42 -14.12 17.78 4.08
C VAL A 42 -15.12 18.10 5.20
N GLU A 43 -16.06 18.99 4.91
CA GLU A 43 -17.08 19.38 5.88
C GLU A 43 -17.92 18.15 6.27
N LYS A 44 -18.05 17.93 7.58
CA LYS A 44 -18.83 16.81 8.10
C LYS A 44 -20.32 17.04 7.86
N ARG A 45 -21.00 16.03 7.34
CA ARG A 45 -22.44 16.04 7.07
C ARG A 45 -23.22 15.43 8.23
N LEU A 46 -23.30 16.16 9.34
CA LEU A 46 -24.00 15.71 10.56
C LEU A 46 -25.53 15.63 10.40
N ASP A 47 -26.05 16.27 9.36
CA ASP A 47 -27.46 16.24 8.96
C ASP A 47 -27.89 14.90 8.36
N ILE A 48 -26.93 14.10 7.88
CA ILE A 48 -27.20 12.79 7.28
C ILE A 48 -27.35 11.72 8.36
N LYS A 49 -28.50 11.03 8.36
CA LYS A 49 -28.71 9.79 9.10
C LYS A 49 -28.39 8.58 8.22
N HIS A 50 -27.24 7.97 8.45
CA HIS A 50 -26.82 6.76 7.75
C HIS A 50 -27.67 5.54 8.12
N ALA A 51 -27.83 4.63 7.17
CA ALA A 51 -28.51 3.36 7.36
C ALA A 51 -27.52 2.30 7.87
N PHE A 52 -27.83 1.63 8.98
CA PHE A 52 -26.99 0.56 9.52
C PHE A 52 -27.61 -0.83 9.32
N VAL A 53 -26.76 -1.82 9.06
CA VAL A 53 -27.16 -3.23 8.92
C VAL A 53 -26.32 -4.06 9.88
N PHE A 54 -26.94 -4.54 10.96
CA PHE A 54 -26.30 -5.55 11.81
C PHE A 54 -26.33 -6.88 11.10
N VAL A 55 -25.20 -7.57 11.08
CA VAL A 55 -25.08 -8.94 10.58
C VAL A 55 -24.52 -9.80 11.71
N MET A 56 -25.35 -10.76 12.16
CA MET A 56 -24.99 -11.73 13.18
C MET A 56 -25.01 -13.13 12.55
N ILE A 57 -23.87 -13.81 12.55
CA ILE A 57 -23.74 -15.19 12.08
C ILE A 57 -23.66 -16.08 13.32
N VAL A 58 -24.59 -17.03 13.44
CA VAL A 58 -24.71 -17.93 14.58
C VAL A 58 -24.29 -19.34 14.17
N GLU A 59 -23.37 -19.95 14.91
CA GLU A 59 -22.82 -21.29 14.64
C GLU A 59 -22.99 -22.24 15.85
N GLY A 60 -24.15 -22.16 16.51
CA GLY A 60 -24.45 -22.86 17.77
C GLY A 60 -24.19 -21.99 19.01
N ASN A 61 -24.64 -22.49 20.16
CA ASN A 61 -24.63 -21.83 21.48
C ASN A 61 -25.27 -20.42 21.50
N THR A 62 -26.45 -20.31 22.12
CA THR A 62 -27.23 -19.07 22.20
C THR A 62 -27.24 -18.40 23.57
N ASP A 63 -26.34 -18.80 24.49
CA ASP A 63 -26.38 -18.37 25.90
C ASP A 63 -26.37 -16.84 26.08
N PHE A 64 -25.69 -16.14 25.18
CA PHE A 64 -25.57 -14.67 25.20
C PHE A 64 -26.42 -13.95 24.16
N PHE A 65 -27.03 -14.69 23.23
CA PHE A 65 -27.79 -14.11 22.10
C PHE A 65 -28.86 -13.11 22.54
N ALA A 66 -29.58 -13.44 23.63
CA ALA A 66 -30.61 -12.56 24.17
C ALA A 66 -30.03 -11.21 24.63
N LYS A 67 -28.82 -11.21 25.19
CA LYS A 67 -28.12 -10.00 25.63
C LYS A 67 -27.64 -9.18 24.44
N THR A 68 -27.06 -9.83 23.44
CA THR A 68 -26.64 -9.26 22.16
C THR A 68 -27.81 -8.54 21.49
N CYS A 69 -28.92 -9.24 21.29
CA CYS A 69 -30.14 -8.68 20.70
C CYS A 69 -30.69 -7.50 21.50
N ASN A 70 -30.77 -7.61 22.83
CA ASN A 70 -31.25 -6.51 23.66
C ASN A 70 -30.35 -5.25 23.50
N SER A 71 -29.04 -5.41 23.35
CA SER A 71 -28.11 -4.29 23.16
C SER A 71 -28.33 -3.57 21.82
N ILE A 72 -28.72 -4.28 20.77
CA ILE A 72 -29.13 -3.71 19.48
C ILE A 72 -30.50 -3.05 19.62
N PHE A 73 -31.46 -3.75 20.22
CA PHE A 73 -32.85 -3.31 20.23
C PHE A 73 -33.12 -2.09 21.10
N THR A 74 -32.22 -1.80 22.03
CA THR A 74 -32.27 -0.62 22.90
C THR A 74 -31.48 0.58 22.35
N GLN A 75 -30.94 0.50 21.13
CA GLN A 75 -30.29 1.65 20.51
C GLN A 75 -31.28 2.80 20.29
N ASN A 76 -30.87 4.02 20.66
CA ASN A 76 -31.58 5.28 20.42
C ASN A 76 -31.28 5.78 19.01
N TYR A 77 -31.57 4.95 18.01
CA TYR A 77 -31.37 5.23 16.60
C TYR A 77 -32.42 4.45 15.80
N ASP A 78 -32.99 5.03 14.76
CA ASP A 78 -34.14 4.48 14.03
C ASP A 78 -33.75 3.87 12.67
N HIS A 79 -32.67 4.35 12.06
CA HIS A 79 -32.28 3.96 10.71
C HIS A 79 -31.34 2.74 10.70
N TYR A 80 -31.82 1.60 11.19
CA TYR A 80 -31.08 0.34 11.12
C TYR A 80 -31.97 -0.87 10.85
N ARG A 81 -31.35 -1.97 10.40
CA ARG A 81 -31.95 -3.30 10.30
C ARG A 81 -30.99 -4.37 10.80
N VAL A 82 -31.50 -5.57 11.04
CA VAL A 82 -30.76 -6.70 11.62
C VAL A 82 -30.96 -7.93 10.74
N VAL A 83 -29.86 -8.52 10.29
CA VAL A 83 -29.83 -9.79 9.58
C VAL A 83 -29.14 -10.82 10.48
N ILE A 84 -29.86 -11.87 10.81
CA ILE A 84 -29.40 -12.96 11.64
C ILE A 84 -29.34 -14.20 10.77
N VAL A 85 -28.17 -14.81 10.65
CA VAL A 85 -27.99 -16.02 9.86
C VAL A 85 -27.55 -17.15 10.77
N ASP A 86 -28.41 -18.15 10.95
CA ASP A 86 -28.02 -19.42 11.52
C ASP A 86 -27.24 -20.21 10.46
N ASN A 87 -25.96 -20.47 10.71
CA ASN A 87 -25.03 -21.07 9.76
C ASN A 87 -24.79 -22.55 10.10
N GLY A 88 -25.85 -23.34 10.09
CA GLY A 88 -25.77 -24.80 10.27
C GLY A 88 -25.72 -25.26 11.72
N SER A 89 -26.40 -24.59 12.64
CA SER A 89 -26.46 -25.04 14.04
C SER A 89 -27.20 -26.38 14.17
N THR A 90 -26.65 -27.30 14.96
CA THR A 90 -27.21 -28.66 15.16
C THR A 90 -27.75 -28.89 16.58
N ASP A 91 -27.58 -27.91 17.48
CA ASP A 91 -27.89 -27.98 18.92
C ASP A 91 -29.27 -27.40 19.28
N GLY A 92 -30.12 -27.14 18.28
CA GLY A 92 -31.43 -26.51 18.46
C GLY A 92 -31.37 -24.97 18.58
N SER A 93 -30.20 -24.34 18.41
CA SER A 93 -30.04 -22.89 18.46
C SER A 93 -31.03 -22.15 17.56
N PHE A 94 -31.20 -22.55 16.30
CA PHE A 94 -32.17 -21.92 15.40
C PHE A 94 -33.59 -21.83 15.98
N GLY A 95 -34.08 -22.93 16.57
CA GLY A 95 -35.41 -22.96 17.19
C GLY A 95 -35.51 -22.04 18.42
N ALA A 96 -34.43 -21.96 19.21
CA ALA A 96 -34.34 -21.04 20.35
C ALA A 96 -34.31 -19.57 19.87
N LEU A 97 -33.53 -19.25 18.84
CA LEU A 97 -33.47 -17.93 18.20
C LEU A 97 -34.85 -17.52 17.68
N GLN A 98 -35.49 -18.38 16.89
CA GLN A 98 -36.82 -18.14 16.32
C GLN A 98 -37.86 -17.91 17.43
N SER A 99 -37.85 -18.76 18.47
CA SER A 99 -38.75 -18.63 19.62
C SER A 99 -38.50 -17.33 20.40
N TYR A 100 -37.24 -16.96 20.61
CA TYR A 100 -36.88 -15.72 21.31
C TYR A 100 -37.37 -14.50 20.54
N LEU A 101 -37.09 -14.43 19.23
CA LEU A 101 -37.50 -13.32 18.37
C LEU A 101 -39.02 -13.21 18.30
N TYR A 102 -39.72 -14.34 18.17
CA TYR A 102 -41.19 -14.39 18.18
C TYR A 102 -41.78 -13.89 19.51
N LYS A 103 -41.24 -14.35 20.65
CA LYS A 103 -41.72 -13.96 21.99
C LYS A 103 -41.45 -12.50 22.32
N LYS A 104 -40.31 -11.96 21.88
CA LYS A 104 -39.90 -10.61 22.26
C LYS A 104 -40.62 -9.53 21.49
N HIS A 105 -40.95 -9.71 20.22
CA HIS A 105 -41.65 -8.69 19.44
C HIS A 105 -42.37 -9.34 18.26
N SER A 106 -43.69 -9.17 18.21
CA SER A 106 -44.43 -9.15 16.95
C SER A 106 -43.71 -8.19 15.97
N TYR A 107 -42.86 -8.77 15.10
CA TYR A 107 -42.07 -8.16 14.03
C TYR A 107 -41.74 -6.66 14.19
N ARG A 108 -40.53 -6.35 14.70
CA ARG A 108 -39.86 -5.16 14.17
C ARG A 108 -39.63 -5.46 12.68
N LYS A 109 -40.21 -4.64 11.78
CA LYS A 109 -40.17 -4.84 10.31
C LYS A 109 -38.77 -4.93 9.71
N ASN A 110 -37.74 -4.62 10.50
CA ASN A 110 -36.34 -4.52 10.11
C ASN A 110 -35.49 -5.71 10.59
N ILE A 111 -36.08 -6.84 11.01
CA ILE A 111 -35.32 -8.05 11.38
C ILE A 111 -35.55 -9.15 10.35
N THR A 112 -34.46 -9.71 9.83
CA THR A 112 -34.44 -10.85 8.93
C THR A 112 -33.71 -12.01 9.61
N LEU A 113 -34.37 -13.17 9.70
CA LEU A 113 -33.77 -14.42 10.18
C LEU A 113 -33.64 -15.39 9.01
N CYS A 114 -32.42 -15.84 8.74
CA CYS A 114 -32.09 -16.82 7.71
C CYS A 114 -31.51 -18.08 8.35
N GLN A 115 -31.66 -19.22 7.69
CA GLN A 115 -31.09 -20.49 8.11
C GLN A 115 -30.35 -21.16 6.95
N HIS A 116 -29.15 -21.62 7.21
CA HIS A 116 -28.46 -22.62 6.41
C HIS A 116 -28.55 -23.97 7.13
N LEU A 117 -28.92 -25.02 6.39
CA LEU A 117 -29.02 -26.38 6.95
C LEU A 117 -27.64 -27.00 7.22
N HIS A 118 -26.60 -26.46 6.59
CA HIS A 118 -25.22 -26.90 6.72
C HIS A 118 -24.32 -25.69 6.89
N ARG A 119 -23.23 -25.84 7.64
CA ARG A 119 -22.25 -24.77 7.85
C ARG A 119 -21.61 -24.39 6.52
N LEU A 120 -21.70 -23.10 6.18
CA LEU A 120 -21.02 -22.50 5.04
C LEU A 120 -19.79 -21.72 5.52
N PRO A 121 -18.78 -21.49 4.64
CA PRO A 121 -17.69 -20.58 4.96
C PRO A 121 -18.21 -19.18 5.29
N TYR A 122 -17.64 -18.53 6.30
CA TYR A 122 -18.10 -17.23 6.80
C TYR A 122 -18.21 -16.17 5.70
N ALA A 123 -17.24 -16.11 4.78
CA ALA A 123 -17.27 -15.19 3.64
C ALA A 123 -18.46 -15.39 2.71
N LYS A 124 -18.89 -16.64 2.52
CA LYS A 124 -20.04 -16.95 1.66
C LYS A 124 -21.32 -16.40 2.27
N VAL A 125 -21.50 -16.59 3.57
CA VAL A 125 -22.64 -16.05 4.31
C VAL A 125 -22.67 -14.53 4.24
N ILE A 126 -21.53 -13.87 4.48
CA ILE A 126 -21.43 -12.40 4.36
C ILE A 126 -21.74 -11.93 2.93
N LYS A 127 -21.20 -12.59 1.90
CA LYS A 127 -21.50 -12.27 0.49
C LYS A 127 -23.00 -12.36 0.18
N GLU A 128 -23.69 -13.36 0.71
CA GLU A 128 -25.13 -13.51 0.52
C GLU A 128 -25.91 -12.36 1.18
N VAL A 129 -25.53 -11.96 2.39
CA VAL A 129 -26.15 -10.80 3.06
C VAL A 129 -25.86 -9.50 2.32
N LEU A 130 -24.63 -9.30 1.85
CA LEU A 130 -24.21 -8.07 1.17
C LEU A 130 -24.94 -7.84 -0.16
N LYS A 131 -25.39 -8.89 -0.86
CA LYS A 131 -26.18 -8.76 -2.10
C LYS A 131 -27.49 -7.99 -1.88
N GLU A 132 -28.08 -8.14 -0.70
CA GLU A 132 -29.31 -7.45 -0.29
C GLU A 132 -29.05 -6.08 0.33
N CYS A 133 -27.79 -5.74 0.63
CA CYS A 133 -27.43 -4.41 1.13
C CYS A 133 -27.36 -3.39 -0.01
N LYS A 134 -27.74 -2.14 0.26
CA LYS A 134 -27.40 -1.02 -0.63
C LYS A 134 -25.93 -0.64 -0.45
N ASP A 135 -25.35 -0.02 -1.46
CA ASP A 135 -23.92 0.34 -1.45
C ASP A 135 -23.55 1.29 -0.31
N ASP A 136 -24.46 2.21 0.03
CA ASP A 136 -24.33 3.24 1.05
C ASP A 136 -24.78 2.78 2.46
N GLU A 137 -25.28 1.55 2.61
CA GLU A 137 -25.57 0.99 3.92
C GLU A 137 -24.26 0.65 4.66
N ILE A 138 -24.21 0.96 5.96
CA ILE A 138 -23.08 0.65 6.82
C ILE A 138 -23.33 -0.68 7.52
N VAL A 139 -22.51 -1.67 7.20
CA VAL A 139 -22.54 -3.00 7.78
C VAL A 139 -21.83 -3.00 9.13
N ILE A 140 -22.43 -3.64 10.12
CA ILE A 140 -21.88 -3.88 11.45
C ILE A 140 -21.82 -5.39 11.66
N LEU A 141 -20.61 -5.96 11.66
CA LEU A 141 -20.42 -7.35 12.03
C LEU A 141 -20.38 -7.44 13.56
N LEU A 142 -21.35 -8.16 14.12
CA LEU A 142 -21.47 -8.35 15.56
C LEU A 142 -21.49 -9.84 15.90
N ASP A 143 -20.58 -10.25 16.79
CA ASP A 143 -20.56 -11.62 17.29
C ASP A 143 -21.82 -11.89 18.13
N PRO A 144 -22.49 -13.05 17.96
CA PRO A 144 -23.71 -13.37 18.70
C PRO A 144 -23.50 -13.49 20.21
N SER A 145 -22.27 -13.57 20.69
CA SER A 145 -21.91 -13.64 22.11
C SER A 145 -21.48 -12.30 22.75
N ASP A 146 -21.32 -11.26 21.93
CA ASP A 146 -20.87 -9.93 22.31
C ASP A 146 -22.02 -8.90 22.37
N TRP A 147 -21.79 -7.68 22.85
CA TRP A 147 -22.85 -6.67 22.87
C TRP A 147 -22.36 -5.22 22.76
N LEU A 148 -23.27 -4.34 22.37
CA LEU A 148 -23.02 -2.90 22.31
C LEU A 148 -22.93 -2.33 23.73
N ALA A 149 -22.00 -1.40 23.94
CA ALA A 149 -21.69 -0.88 25.28
C ALA A 149 -22.80 -0.02 25.89
N HIS A 150 -23.59 0.69 25.07
CA HIS A 150 -24.65 1.59 25.51
C HIS A 150 -25.65 1.88 24.39
N GLN A 151 -26.74 2.60 24.69
CA GLN A 151 -27.85 2.86 23.78
C GLN A 151 -27.54 3.87 22.65
N ASN A 152 -26.46 4.66 22.77
CA ASN A 152 -26.10 5.69 21.79
C ASN A 152 -24.93 5.29 20.85
N VAL A 153 -24.68 3.98 20.69
CA VAL A 153 -23.55 3.51 19.86
C VAL A 153 -23.75 3.88 18.39
N LEU A 154 -24.95 3.64 17.85
CA LEU A 154 -25.24 3.99 16.45
C LEU A 154 -25.17 5.50 16.18
N THR A 155 -25.56 6.32 17.14
CA THR A 155 -25.39 7.79 17.06
C THR A 155 -23.92 8.16 16.95
N SER A 156 -23.06 7.57 17.80
CA SER A 156 -21.61 7.81 17.79
C SER A 156 -20.99 7.35 16.47
N LEU A 157 -21.46 6.23 15.92
CA LEU A 157 -21.05 5.77 14.59
C LEU A 157 -21.51 6.73 13.49
N ASN A 158 -22.76 7.21 13.52
CA ASN A 158 -23.26 8.17 12.54
C ASN A 158 -22.42 9.46 12.50
N GLU A 159 -22.02 9.97 13.66
CA GLU A 159 -21.14 11.13 13.77
C GLU A 159 -19.73 10.88 13.21
N ALA A 160 -19.26 9.63 13.26
CA ALA A 160 -17.99 9.23 12.66
C ALA A 160 -18.10 9.18 11.12
N TYR A 161 -19.17 8.60 10.58
CA TYR A 161 -19.42 8.51 9.13
C TYR A 161 -19.95 9.80 8.49
N ALA A 162 -20.32 10.80 9.30
CA ALA A 162 -20.56 12.16 8.81
C ALA A 162 -19.33 12.76 8.10
N ASP A 163 -18.13 12.26 8.39
CA ASP A 163 -16.91 12.52 7.61
C ASP A 163 -16.93 11.62 6.35
N PRO A 164 -17.09 12.16 5.13
CA PRO A 164 -17.17 11.36 3.91
C PRO A 164 -15.86 10.64 3.59
N GLU A 165 -14.76 11.03 4.24
CA GLU A 165 -13.49 10.32 4.17
C GLU A 165 -13.47 9.07 5.06
N VAL A 166 -14.54 8.72 5.77
CA VAL A 166 -14.61 7.51 6.61
C VAL A 166 -15.39 6.42 5.89
N TRP A 167 -14.72 5.33 5.54
CA TRP A 167 -15.35 4.17 4.90
C TRP A 167 -15.43 2.95 5.81
N LEU A 168 -14.59 2.94 6.85
CA LEU A 168 -14.47 1.87 7.81
C LEU A 168 -14.13 2.44 9.18
N THR A 169 -14.73 1.89 10.23
CA THR A 169 -14.36 2.22 11.61
C THR A 169 -14.10 0.99 12.47
N TYR A 170 -13.28 1.19 13.49
CA TYR A 170 -13.08 0.23 14.57
C TYR A 170 -13.12 0.98 15.90
N PRO A 171 -14.09 0.72 16.78
CA PRO A 171 -14.22 1.45 18.04
C PRO A 171 -13.44 0.80 19.19
N GLY A 172 -13.30 1.54 20.28
CA GLY A 172 -12.81 1.04 21.55
C GLY A 172 -13.74 0.01 22.17
N SER A 173 -13.14 -0.93 22.91
CA SER A 173 -13.87 -2.02 23.56
C SER A 173 -13.44 -2.25 25.01
N LEU A 174 -14.34 -2.85 25.79
CA LEU A 174 -14.02 -3.46 27.08
C LEU A 174 -14.13 -4.98 26.98
N GLU A 175 -13.25 -5.69 27.66
CA GLU A 175 -13.37 -7.12 27.85
C GLU A 175 -14.35 -7.45 28.99
N TYR A 176 -15.20 -8.45 28.83
CA TYR A 176 -16.02 -9.01 29.90
C TYR A 176 -15.49 -10.40 30.27
N PRO A 177 -15.40 -10.77 31.56
CA PRO A 177 -15.95 -10.07 32.74
C PRO A 177 -15.00 -9.08 33.42
N SER A 178 -13.76 -8.91 32.91
CA SER A 178 -12.72 -8.12 33.59
C SER A 178 -12.96 -6.60 33.54
N TYR A 179 -13.79 -6.14 32.60
CA TYR A 179 -14.01 -4.75 32.21
C TYR A 179 -12.73 -3.97 31.91
N ARG A 180 -11.67 -4.68 31.51
CA ARG A 180 -10.42 -4.05 31.09
C ARG A 180 -10.61 -3.44 29.71
N LYS A 181 -10.15 -2.20 29.54
CA LYS A 181 -10.11 -1.57 28.21
C LYS A 181 -9.11 -2.32 27.35
N THR A 182 -9.56 -2.82 26.20
CA THR A 182 -8.67 -3.44 25.22
C THR A 182 -7.74 -2.35 24.70
N ALA A 183 -6.42 -2.55 24.84
CA ALA A 183 -5.41 -1.55 24.52
C ALA A 183 -5.21 -1.42 23.00
N LEU A 184 -6.20 -0.85 22.31
CA LEU A 184 -6.18 -0.65 20.86
C LEU A 184 -5.80 0.79 20.49
N HIS A 185 -4.76 1.35 21.12
CA HIS A 185 -4.33 2.72 20.82
C HIS A 185 -3.47 2.73 19.56
N VAL A 186 -4.07 3.03 18.41
CA VAL A 186 -3.35 3.25 17.15
C VAL A 186 -3.59 4.69 16.72
N SER A 187 -2.55 5.52 16.69
CA SER A 187 -2.65 6.80 15.97
C SER A 187 -2.81 6.47 14.48
N GLY A 188 -3.66 7.20 13.76
CA GLY A 188 -4.03 6.90 12.36
C GLY A 188 -2.86 6.68 11.39
N MET A 189 -1.67 7.20 11.72
CA MET A 189 -0.43 6.98 10.96
C MET A 189 0.17 5.57 11.06
N LYS A 190 -0.15 4.76 12.09
CA LYS A 190 0.48 3.45 12.31
C LYS A 190 -0.24 2.27 11.67
N VAL A 191 -1.46 2.45 11.16
CA VAL A 191 -2.19 1.39 10.42
C VAL A 191 -1.46 1.02 9.13
N HIS A 192 -0.69 1.96 8.56
CA HIS A 192 0.06 1.80 7.30
C HIS A 192 1.50 1.28 7.48
N ALA A 193 1.94 0.97 8.70
CA ALA A 193 3.35 0.69 8.97
C ALA A 193 3.74 -0.76 8.66
N ARG A 194 4.08 -1.08 7.39
CA ARG A 194 4.88 -2.22 6.88
C ARG A 194 4.54 -3.66 7.37
N LYS A 195 3.56 -3.85 8.28
CA LYS A 195 3.17 -5.08 8.98
C LYS A 195 1.73 -4.93 9.57
N PRO A 196 0.65 -4.96 8.77
CA PRO A 196 -0.72 -4.76 9.26
C PRO A 196 -1.15 -5.78 10.32
N TYR A 197 -0.56 -6.97 10.34
CA TYR A 197 -0.77 -8.02 11.35
C TYR A 197 -0.28 -7.65 12.77
N ARG A 198 0.55 -6.61 12.92
CA ARG A 198 0.99 -6.09 14.23
C ARG A 198 0.21 -4.85 14.67
N THR A 199 -0.85 -4.49 13.94
CA THR A 199 -1.65 -3.33 14.28
C THR A 199 -2.84 -3.76 15.14
N PRO A 200 -3.04 -3.13 16.32
CA PRO A 200 -4.11 -3.49 17.25
C PRO A 200 -5.52 -3.59 16.62
N TRP A 201 -5.79 -2.94 15.49
CA TRP A 201 -7.10 -2.97 14.82
C TRP A 201 -7.56 -4.39 14.42
N VAL A 202 -6.64 -5.33 14.10
CA VAL A 202 -7.03 -6.71 13.72
C VAL A 202 -7.71 -7.40 14.91
N GLU A 203 -7.28 -7.06 16.13
CA GLU A 203 -7.81 -7.58 17.39
C GLU A 203 -9.07 -6.83 17.88
N SER A 204 -9.52 -5.76 17.21
CA SER A 204 -10.81 -5.16 17.54
C SER A 204 -11.93 -6.14 17.19
N GLY A 205 -12.79 -6.46 18.14
CA GLY A 205 -13.90 -7.40 17.89
C GLY A 205 -14.93 -6.82 16.92
N MET A 206 -15.46 -5.62 17.21
CA MET A 206 -16.40 -4.95 16.32
C MET A 206 -15.69 -4.09 15.26
N LYS A 207 -16.19 -4.17 14.03
CA LYS A 207 -15.83 -3.29 12.91
C LYS A 207 -17.09 -2.91 12.14
N THR A 208 -17.07 -1.70 11.57
CA THR A 208 -18.16 -1.22 10.73
C THR A 208 -17.62 -0.69 9.42
N PHE A 209 -18.37 -0.80 8.32
CA PHE A 209 -17.91 -0.38 7.00
C PHE A 209 -19.07 -0.20 6.02
N TYR A 210 -18.89 0.60 4.97
CA TYR A 210 -19.87 0.65 3.87
C TYR A 210 -19.93 -0.67 3.09
N ALA A 211 -21.13 -1.14 2.77
CA ALA A 211 -21.35 -2.42 2.10
C ALA A 211 -20.59 -2.53 0.76
N HIS A 212 -20.50 -1.44 -0.03
CA HIS A 212 -19.79 -1.43 -1.31
C HIS A 212 -18.32 -1.85 -1.18
N LEU A 213 -17.69 -1.62 -0.03
CA LEU A 213 -16.28 -1.97 0.21
C LEU A 213 -16.01 -3.48 0.08
N MET A 214 -17.04 -4.32 0.32
CA MET A 214 -16.92 -5.77 0.30
C MET A 214 -17.56 -6.46 -0.90
N LYS A 215 -18.50 -5.80 -1.60
CA LYS A 215 -19.28 -6.43 -2.67
C LYS A 215 -18.42 -6.95 -3.82
N ASP A 216 -17.39 -6.20 -4.18
CA ASP A 216 -16.51 -6.53 -5.31
C ASP A 216 -15.28 -7.36 -4.90
N MET A 217 -15.19 -7.79 -3.64
CA MET A 217 -14.04 -8.55 -3.17
C MET A 217 -14.15 -10.05 -3.46
N ASP A 218 -13.07 -10.61 -4.00
CA ASP A 218 -12.88 -12.05 -4.04
C ASP A 218 -12.41 -12.59 -2.68
N ILE A 219 -13.37 -12.83 -1.80
CA ILE A 219 -13.17 -13.44 -0.47
C ILE A 219 -13.54 -14.93 -0.43
N GLU A 220 -13.51 -15.64 -1.57
CA GLU A 220 -13.83 -17.08 -1.56
C GLU A 220 -12.86 -17.89 -0.69
N GLY A 221 -13.40 -18.78 0.15
CA GLY A 221 -12.62 -19.68 1.01
C GLY A 221 -12.31 -19.17 2.42
N THR A 222 -12.54 -17.89 2.72
CA THR A 222 -12.35 -17.33 4.07
C THR A 222 -13.31 -17.97 5.09
N GLN A 223 -12.73 -18.50 6.16
CA GLN A 223 -13.45 -19.27 7.18
C GLN A 223 -13.89 -18.43 8.37
N GLU A 224 -13.24 -17.30 8.62
CA GLU A 224 -13.48 -16.47 9.80
C GLU A 224 -13.64 -14.98 9.49
N ALA A 225 -14.37 -14.26 10.33
CA ALA A 225 -14.56 -12.81 10.22
C ALA A 225 -13.23 -12.04 10.17
N LYS A 226 -12.24 -12.45 10.98
CA LYS A 226 -10.95 -11.77 11.12
C LYS A 226 -10.16 -11.75 9.80
N GLU A 227 -10.31 -12.78 8.98
CA GLU A 227 -9.64 -12.92 7.68
C GLU A 227 -10.20 -11.93 6.63
N LEU A 228 -11.49 -11.54 6.75
CA LEU A 228 -12.12 -10.56 5.86
C LEU A 228 -11.55 -9.16 6.01
N PHE A 229 -11.02 -8.84 7.19
CA PHE A 229 -10.59 -7.48 7.50
C PHE A 229 -9.28 -7.10 6.83
N ILE A 230 -8.39 -8.06 6.58
CA ILE A 230 -7.10 -7.80 5.93
C ILE A 230 -7.27 -7.16 4.53
N PRO A 231 -8.04 -7.72 3.59
CA PRO A 231 -8.22 -7.10 2.28
C PRO A 231 -8.91 -5.74 2.37
N MET A 232 -9.81 -5.54 3.34
CA MET A 232 -10.48 -4.26 3.56
C MET A 232 -9.53 -3.12 3.95
N ILE A 233 -8.41 -3.42 4.64
CA ILE A 233 -7.39 -2.41 4.96
C ILE A 233 -6.81 -1.81 3.68
N ASN A 234 -6.50 -2.68 2.72
CA ASN A 234 -5.86 -2.27 1.47
C ASN A 234 -6.81 -1.44 0.59
N LEU A 235 -8.12 -1.68 0.69
CA LEU A 235 -9.13 -0.92 -0.01
C LEU A 235 -9.42 0.42 0.67
N ALA A 236 -9.67 0.40 1.98
CA ALA A 236 -10.05 1.60 2.72
C ALA A 236 -8.88 2.55 2.97
N LYS A 237 -7.64 2.06 3.09
CA LYS A 237 -6.42 2.87 3.27
C LYS A 237 -6.59 3.96 4.34
N TRP A 238 -6.56 5.24 3.97
CA TRP A 238 -6.71 6.39 4.86
C TRP A 238 -8.16 6.65 5.30
N HIS A 239 -9.12 5.97 4.71
CA HIS A 239 -10.54 6.04 5.06
C HIS A 239 -10.93 5.21 6.28
N ILE A 240 -9.93 4.69 7.00
CA ILE A 240 -10.08 3.91 8.22
C ILE A 240 -10.02 4.85 9.44
N ARG A 241 -11.03 4.78 10.32
CA ARG A 241 -11.12 5.62 11.52
C ARG A 241 -11.21 4.81 12.81
N TYR A 242 -10.30 5.09 13.75
CA TYR A 242 -10.45 4.65 15.13
C TYR A 242 -11.44 5.55 15.88
N ILE A 243 -12.35 4.94 16.64
CA ILE A 243 -13.23 5.66 17.57
C ILE A 243 -12.78 5.34 19.00
N PRO A 244 -12.25 6.30 19.77
CA PRO A 244 -11.66 6.03 21.09
C PRO A 244 -12.67 5.66 22.19
N ASP A 245 -13.94 5.99 21.96
CA ASP A 245 -15.05 5.69 22.84
C ASP A 245 -15.31 4.19 22.91
N THR A 246 -15.73 3.74 24.09
CA THR A 246 -16.13 2.36 24.30
C THR A 246 -17.51 2.15 23.71
N LEU A 247 -17.57 1.63 22.48
CA LEU A 247 -18.83 1.30 21.82
C LEU A 247 -19.15 -0.21 21.88
N TYR A 248 -18.18 -1.03 22.26
CA TYR A 248 -18.26 -2.49 22.19
C TYR A 248 -17.84 -3.19 23.48
N ILE A 249 -18.51 -4.29 23.82
CA ILE A 249 -18.12 -5.18 24.92
C ILE A 249 -17.85 -6.58 24.34
N HIS A 250 -16.60 -7.02 24.49
CA HIS A 250 -16.11 -8.30 24.01
C HIS A 250 -16.16 -9.33 25.15
N ASN A 251 -17.00 -10.35 25.01
CA ASN A 251 -17.23 -11.43 25.93
C ASN A 251 -16.13 -12.49 25.83
N ARG A 252 -15.29 -12.59 26.86
CA ARG A 252 -14.19 -13.57 26.92
C ARG A 252 -14.58 -14.86 27.64
N LEU A 253 -15.84 -15.03 28.03
CA LEU A 253 -16.31 -16.28 28.67
C LEU A 253 -16.32 -17.46 27.69
N GLN A 254 -16.50 -17.20 26.40
CA GLN A 254 -16.20 -18.16 25.33
C GLN A 254 -14.70 -18.06 25.04
N LEU A 255 -13.89 -18.84 25.77
CA LEU A 255 -12.46 -18.92 25.50
C LEU A 255 -12.26 -19.73 24.20
N GLU A 256 -11.93 -19.03 23.10
CA GLU A 256 -11.16 -19.66 22.01
C GLU A 256 -9.94 -20.34 22.62
N SER A 257 -9.65 -21.59 22.25
CA SER A 257 -8.46 -22.27 22.77
C SER A 257 -7.20 -21.55 22.29
N ASP A 258 -6.10 -21.62 23.05
CA ASP A 258 -4.83 -21.02 22.63
C ASP A 258 -4.32 -21.62 21.29
N GLN A 259 -4.71 -22.87 21.00
CA GLN A 259 -4.43 -23.53 19.72
C GLN A 259 -5.20 -22.87 18.58
N ASP A 260 -6.48 -22.55 18.77
CA ASP A 260 -7.29 -21.86 17.74
C ASP A 260 -6.70 -20.49 17.43
N ARG A 261 -6.35 -19.70 18.46
CA ARG A 261 -5.70 -18.39 18.27
C ARG A 261 -4.40 -18.50 17.49
N PHE A 262 -3.57 -19.51 17.78
CA PHE A 262 -2.33 -19.73 17.07
C PHE A 262 -2.56 -20.09 15.60
N GLN A 263 -3.52 -20.99 15.32
CA GLN A 263 -3.87 -21.38 13.95
C GLN A 263 -4.45 -20.20 13.14
N ILE A 264 -5.32 -19.41 13.76
CA ILE A 264 -5.85 -18.17 13.19
C ILE A 264 -4.71 -17.20 12.87
N GLY A 265 -3.78 -17.00 13.80
CA GLY A 265 -2.60 -16.17 13.57
C GLY A 265 -1.77 -16.63 12.37
N LEU A 266 -1.53 -17.93 12.23
CA LEU A 266 -0.82 -18.50 11.08
C LEU A 266 -1.57 -18.28 9.76
N ARG A 267 -2.90 -18.43 9.75
CA ARG A 267 -3.74 -18.18 8.57
C ARG A 267 -3.77 -16.71 8.18
N LEU A 268 -3.92 -15.81 9.15
CA LEU A 268 -3.86 -14.37 8.93
C LEU A 268 -2.49 -13.96 8.37
N ASP A 269 -1.40 -14.53 8.87
CA ASP A 269 -0.06 -14.30 8.33
C ASP A 269 0.08 -14.82 6.89
N ALA A 270 -0.46 -16.01 6.59
CA ALA A 270 -0.46 -16.58 5.25
C ALA A 270 -1.32 -15.78 4.27
N LEU A 271 -2.53 -15.37 4.67
CA LEU A 271 -3.45 -14.55 3.90
C LEU A 271 -2.89 -13.15 3.69
N THR A 272 -2.25 -12.57 4.70
CA THR A 272 -1.52 -11.30 4.56
C THR A 272 -0.40 -11.46 3.53
N ARG A 273 0.44 -12.49 3.64
CA ARG A 273 1.49 -12.76 2.64
C ARG A 273 0.91 -13.03 1.25
N SER A 274 -0.23 -13.71 1.15
CA SER A 274 -0.92 -14.00 -0.11
C SER A 274 -1.55 -12.76 -0.72
N ILE A 275 -2.23 -11.92 0.05
CA ILE A 275 -2.79 -10.65 -0.43
C ILE A 275 -1.67 -9.69 -0.79
N TYR A 276 -0.54 -9.69 -0.08
CA TYR A 276 0.61 -8.89 -0.49
C TYR A 276 1.32 -9.49 -1.70
N SER A 277 1.45 -10.81 -1.82
CA SER A 277 2.01 -11.44 -3.03
C SER A 277 1.07 -11.32 -4.22
N GLN A 278 -0.25 -11.39 -4.02
CA GLN A 278 -1.31 -11.19 -5.00
C GLN A 278 -1.59 -9.73 -5.28
N SER A 279 -1.38 -8.75 -4.39
CA SER A 279 -1.35 -7.34 -4.81
C SER A 279 -0.06 -7.02 -5.57
N THR A 280 1.00 -7.81 -5.35
CA THR A 280 2.22 -7.80 -6.18
C THR A 280 2.03 -8.55 -7.52
N LEU A 281 1.20 -9.61 -7.59
CA LEU A 281 0.95 -10.44 -8.78
C LEU A 281 -0.33 -10.08 -9.56
N ALA A 282 -1.36 -9.53 -8.92
CA ALA A 282 -2.60 -9.04 -9.52
C ALA A 282 -2.43 -7.60 -10.03
N LYS A 283 -1.45 -6.83 -9.53
CA LYS A 283 -0.93 -5.70 -10.29
C LYS A 283 -0.16 -6.12 -11.55
N ALA A 284 0.31 -7.38 -11.61
CA ALA A 284 0.84 -7.98 -12.84
C ALA A 284 -0.24 -8.65 -13.72
N HIS A 285 -1.48 -8.83 -13.23
CA HIS A 285 -2.53 -9.59 -13.94
C HIS A 285 -3.88 -8.88 -14.15
N HIS A 286 -4.10 -7.68 -13.63
CA HIS A 286 -5.26 -6.83 -13.96
C HIS A 286 -4.89 -5.54 -14.71
N VAL A 287 -3.91 -5.64 -15.60
CA VAL A 287 -3.89 -4.80 -16.80
C VAL A 287 -4.75 -5.53 -17.81
N GLN A 288 -5.96 -5.00 -18.07
CA GLN A 288 -6.71 -5.36 -19.27
C GLN A 288 -5.75 -5.42 -20.45
N SER A 289 -5.81 -6.51 -21.21
CA SER A 289 -5.03 -6.77 -22.41
C SER A 289 -4.83 -5.52 -23.29
N THR A 290 -3.76 -4.79 -23.01
CA THR A 290 -3.04 -3.92 -23.93
C THR A 290 -1.65 -4.51 -23.94
N GLU A 291 -1.20 -4.96 -25.11
CA GLU A 291 0.09 -5.62 -25.36
C GLU A 291 1.17 -5.18 -24.36
N SER A 292 1.71 -6.11 -23.57
CA SER A 292 2.75 -5.84 -22.59
C SER A 292 3.99 -5.28 -23.30
N LYS A 293 4.26 -3.97 -23.13
CA LYS A 293 5.38 -3.30 -23.81
C LYS A 293 6.64 -3.42 -22.95
N LYS A 294 7.65 -4.15 -23.46
CA LYS A 294 9.02 -4.18 -22.90
C LYS A 294 9.66 -2.78 -22.94
N ALA A 295 10.84 -2.59 -22.37
CA ALA A 295 11.66 -1.38 -22.52
C ALA A 295 13.05 -1.71 -23.07
N ASP A 296 13.68 -0.78 -23.77
CA ASP A 296 15.12 -0.87 -24.07
C ASP A 296 15.93 -0.26 -22.92
N MET A 297 17.22 -0.57 -22.86
CA MET A 297 18.11 -0.03 -21.84
C MET A 297 19.39 0.52 -22.47
N ILE A 298 19.75 1.73 -22.09
CA ILE A 298 20.96 2.41 -22.50
C ILE A 298 21.79 2.69 -21.24
N ILE A 299 22.99 2.11 -21.18
CA ILE A 299 23.94 2.28 -20.08
C ILE A 299 25.09 3.15 -20.57
N PHE A 300 25.40 4.20 -19.82
CA PHE A 300 26.55 5.06 -20.09
C PHE A 300 27.72 4.63 -19.20
N SER A 301 28.90 4.42 -19.80
CA SER A 301 30.09 4.06 -19.03
C SER A 301 31.35 4.80 -19.45
N THR A 302 32.17 5.24 -18.50
CA THR A 302 33.42 5.94 -18.81
C THR A 302 34.55 5.43 -17.93
N ASN A 303 35.52 4.73 -18.52
CA ASN A 303 36.69 4.17 -17.82
C ASN A 303 36.38 3.29 -16.60
N GLN A 304 35.18 2.68 -16.53
CA GLN A 304 34.73 1.89 -15.37
C GLN A 304 34.24 0.48 -15.75
N PRO A 305 35.02 -0.32 -16.51
CA PRO A 305 34.58 -1.63 -16.98
C PRO A 305 34.27 -2.61 -15.83
N PHE A 306 34.97 -2.53 -14.71
CA PHE A 306 34.67 -3.41 -13.58
C PHE A 306 33.29 -3.13 -12.96
N GLN A 307 32.94 -1.85 -12.77
CA GLN A 307 31.64 -1.46 -12.23
C GLN A 307 30.53 -1.81 -13.21
N LEU A 308 30.72 -1.51 -14.51
CA LEU A 308 29.79 -1.90 -15.55
C LEU A 308 29.53 -3.42 -15.55
N GLY A 309 30.56 -4.23 -15.36
CA GLY A 309 30.42 -5.68 -15.26
C GLY A 309 29.49 -6.12 -14.13
N ILE A 310 29.68 -5.55 -12.93
CA ILE A 310 28.82 -5.82 -11.77
C ILE A 310 27.37 -5.35 -12.03
N SER A 311 27.23 -4.17 -12.62
CA SER A 311 25.93 -3.59 -12.95
C SER A 311 25.16 -4.47 -13.93
N LEU A 312 25.81 -4.92 -15.01
CA LEU A 312 25.25 -5.86 -15.97
C LEU A 312 24.85 -7.19 -15.31
N GLU A 313 25.70 -7.78 -14.47
CA GLU A 313 25.34 -9.01 -13.74
C GLU A 313 24.09 -8.83 -12.88
N SER A 314 23.99 -7.72 -12.16
CA SER A 314 22.84 -7.41 -11.32
C SER A 314 21.56 -7.19 -12.15
N ILE A 315 21.69 -6.52 -13.31
CA ILE A 315 20.59 -6.29 -14.26
C ILE A 315 20.09 -7.64 -14.81
N TYR A 316 20.98 -8.51 -15.30
CA TYR A 316 20.59 -9.84 -15.78
C TYR A 316 19.91 -10.68 -14.69
N ARG A 317 20.37 -10.55 -13.44
CA ARG A 317 19.82 -11.31 -12.31
C ARG A 317 18.43 -10.84 -11.91
N TYR A 318 18.23 -9.52 -11.78
CA TYR A 318 17.06 -8.95 -11.10
C TYR A 318 16.11 -8.17 -12.00
N VAL A 319 16.54 -7.76 -13.20
CA VAL A 319 15.70 -6.97 -14.10
C VAL A 319 15.01 -7.89 -15.12
N ARG A 320 13.71 -7.67 -15.34
CA ARG A 320 12.88 -8.38 -16.31
C ARG A 320 12.12 -7.37 -17.17
N GLY A 321 11.74 -7.77 -18.39
CA GLY A 321 11.00 -6.91 -19.31
C GLY A 321 11.85 -5.93 -20.11
N ILE A 322 13.15 -6.18 -20.22
CA ILE A 322 14.06 -5.47 -21.13
C ILE A 322 14.10 -6.21 -22.47
N ASP A 323 14.07 -5.48 -23.58
CA ASP A 323 14.18 -6.06 -24.92
C ASP A 323 15.64 -6.07 -25.39
N CYS A 324 16.26 -4.90 -25.51
CA CYS A 324 17.68 -4.78 -25.85
C CYS A 324 18.45 -3.91 -24.86
N ILE A 325 19.72 -4.26 -24.60
CA ILE A 325 20.65 -3.49 -23.77
C ILE A 325 21.74 -2.93 -24.67
N TYR A 326 22.01 -1.63 -24.52
CA TYR A 326 23.00 -0.87 -25.26
C TYR A 326 23.95 -0.25 -24.24
N VAL A 327 25.25 -0.39 -24.47
CA VAL A 327 26.29 0.24 -23.67
C VAL A 327 27.00 1.25 -24.56
N LEU A 328 26.88 2.54 -24.25
CA LEU A 328 27.72 3.57 -24.85
C LEU A 328 28.86 3.84 -23.89
N TYR A 329 30.08 3.59 -24.35
CA TYR A 329 31.25 3.73 -23.49
C TYR A 329 32.37 4.56 -24.08
N GLU A 330 33.11 5.23 -23.20
CA GLU A 330 34.37 5.91 -23.49
C GLU A 330 35.47 5.25 -22.66
N ALA A 331 36.52 4.76 -23.31
CA ALA A 331 37.62 4.04 -22.69
C ALA A 331 38.97 4.59 -23.15
N GLN A 332 39.77 5.04 -22.18
CA GLN A 332 41.20 5.25 -22.38
C GLN A 332 41.88 3.91 -22.70
N SER A 333 43.04 3.96 -23.36
CA SER A 333 43.77 2.77 -23.81
C SER A 333 44.01 1.73 -22.72
N SER A 334 44.15 2.14 -21.45
CA SER A 334 44.31 1.24 -20.31
C SER A 334 43.07 0.41 -19.98
N TYR A 335 41.87 0.83 -20.41
CA TYR A 335 40.60 0.17 -20.10
C TYR A 335 39.97 -0.55 -21.30
N GLN A 336 40.46 -0.32 -22.53
CA GLN A 336 39.89 -0.89 -23.77
C GLN A 336 39.80 -2.42 -23.73
N GLN A 337 40.86 -3.09 -23.26
CA GLN A 337 40.88 -4.56 -23.17
C GLN A 337 39.78 -5.09 -22.23
N ALA A 338 39.53 -4.40 -21.11
CA ALA A 338 38.52 -4.81 -20.15
C ALA A 338 37.08 -4.62 -20.68
N TYR A 339 36.81 -3.61 -21.50
CA TYR A 339 35.54 -3.50 -22.22
C TYR A 339 35.39 -4.58 -23.28
N ALA A 340 36.46 -4.94 -23.99
CA ALA A 340 36.44 -6.05 -24.94
C ALA A 340 36.18 -7.40 -24.25
N ASP A 341 36.71 -7.61 -23.03
CA ASP A 341 36.39 -8.77 -22.19
C ASP A 341 34.90 -8.80 -21.80
N LEU A 342 34.32 -7.65 -21.43
CA LEU A 342 32.89 -7.54 -21.13
C LEU A 342 32.02 -7.85 -22.35
N GLN A 343 32.37 -7.34 -23.52
CA GLN A 343 31.61 -7.59 -24.75
C GLN A 343 31.58 -9.08 -25.10
N ARG A 344 32.70 -9.80 -24.88
CA ARG A 344 32.74 -11.28 -25.01
C ARG A 344 31.88 -11.98 -23.98
N ARG A 345 31.85 -11.46 -22.74
CA ARG A 345 31.09 -12.05 -21.63
C ARG A 345 29.58 -11.82 -21.77
N PHE A 346 29.16 -10.72 -22.37
CA PHE A 346 27.77 -10.33 -22.56
C PHE A 346 27.45 -10.17 -24.07
N PRO A 347 27.39 -11.28 -24.84
CA PRO A 347 27.21 -11.22 -26.30
C PRO A 347 25.85 -10.68 -26.75
N ASN A 348 24.87 -10.64 -25.84
CA ASN A 348 23.52 -10.12 -26.08
C ASN A 348 23.38 -8.62 -25.74
N VAL A 349 24.48 -7.96 -25.38
CA VAL A 349 24.54 -6.52 -25.11
C VAL A 349 25.26 -5.83 -26.26
N ASN A 350 24.69 -4.75 -26.77
CA ASN A 350 25.26 -4.00 -27.88
C ASN A 350 26.20 -2.92 -27.36
N PHE A 351 27.50 -3.09 -27.54
CA PHE A 351 28.51 -2.13 -27.11
C PHE A 351 28.87 -1.15 -28.24
N PHE A 352 28.89 0.14 -27.92
CA PHE A 352 29.28 1.23 -28.81
C PHE A 352 30.44 2.00 -28.19
N ASP A 353 31.60 1.94 -28.83
CA ASP A 353 32.80 2.65 -28.43
C ASP A 353 32.79 4.09 -28.96
N LEU A 354 32.89 5.06 -28.05
CA LEU A 354 32.92 6.50 -28.33
C LEU A 354 34.26 7.16 -28.00
N SER A 355 35.28 6.38 -27.65
CA SER A 355 36.58 6.86 -27.13
C SER A 355 37.29 7.87 -28.04
N GLU A 356 37.12 7.75 -29.36
CA GLU A 356 37.71 8.66 -30.36
C GLU A 356 36.66 9.53 -31.08
N ARG A 357 35.39 9.47 -30.66
CA ARG A 357 34.24 10.03 -31.38
C ARG A 357 33.25 10.72 -30.44
N SER A 358 33.73 11.51 -29.49
CA SER A 358 32.88 12.23 -28.52
C SER A 358 31.80 13.10 -29.18
N ASN A 359 32.13 13.77 -30.29
CA ASN A 359 31.16 14.56 -31.05
C ASN A 359 30.01 13.72 -31.68
N GLU A 360 30.14 12.40 -31.75
CA GLU A 360 29.11 11.47 -32.24
C GLU A 360 28.18 10.97 -31.12
N PHE A 361 28.43 11.33 -29.85
CA PHE A 361 27.62 10.88 -28.71
C PHE A 361 26.13 11.23 -28.87
N LYS A 362 25.78 12.50 -29.09
CA LYS A 362 24.39 12.94 -29.27
C LYS A 362 23.75 12.35 -30.53
N PRO A 363 24.38 12.42 -31.72
CA PRO A 363 23.86 11.76 -32.91
C PRO A 363 23.58 10.27 -32.74
N LEU A 364 24.48 9.54 -32.07
CA LEU A 364 24.31 8.10 -31.82
C LEU A 364 23.20 7.84 -30.80
N LEU A 365 23.11 8.62 -29.72
CA LEU A 365 22.01 8.49 -28.76
C LEU A 365 20.65 8.75 -29.43
N LEU A 366 20.53 9.82 -30.22
CA LEU A 366 19.28 10.13 -30.94
C LEU A 366 18.95 9.08 -32.00
N SER A 367 19.95 8.50 -32.67
CA SER A 367 19.70 7.42 -33.65
C SER A 367 19.23 6.13 -32.98
N LEU A 368 19.79 5.78 -31.81
CA LEU A 368 19.32 4.68 -30.97
C LEU A 368 17.90 4.92 -30.46
N LEU A 369 17.53 6.15 -30.10
CA LEU A 369 16.19 6.46 -29.60
C LEU A 369 15.12 6.53 -30.69
N ASN A 370 15.50 6.80 -31.94
CA ASN A 370 14.56 6.88 -33.06
C ASN A 370 14.07 5.49 -33.52
N LYS A 371 12.80 5.45 -33.95
CA LYS A 371 11.97 4.25 -34.22
C LYS A 371 12.58 3.16 -35.12
N SER A 372 13.68 3.40 -35.83
CA SER A 372 14.21 2.47 -36.83
C SER A 372 15.09 1.34 -36.28
N LEU A 373 15.58 1.44 -35.04
CA LEU A 373 16.56 0.49 -34.49
C LEU A 373 16.07 -0.34 -33.28
N MET A 374 14.89 -0.02 -32.74
CA MET A 374 14.47 -0.55 -31.44
C MET A 374 12.97 -0.87 -31.40
N GLN A 375 12.62 -2.02 -30.82
CA GLN A 375 11.26 -2.56 -30.89
C GLN A 375 10.31 -1.96 -29.84
N SER A 376 10.83 -1.39 -28.74
CA SER A 376 10.02 -0.78 -27.69
C SER A 376 9.84 0.75 -27.85
N PRO A 377 8.68 1.33 -27.49
CA PRO A 377 8.52 2.78 -27.36
C PRO A 377 9.08 3.37 -26.05
N TYR A 378 9.65 2.55 -25.17
CA TYR A 378 10.20 2.97 -23.87
C TYR A 378 11.69 2.67 -23.75
N VAL A 379 12.41 3.49 -22.99
CA VAL A 379 13.86 3.34 -22.79
C VAL A 379 14.27 3.70 -21.38
N ALA A 380 15.15 2.88 -20.80
CA ALA A 380 15.80 3.13 -19.53
C ALA A 380 17.18 3.74 -19.77
N LEU A 381 17.49 4.89 -19.18
CA LEU A 381 18.84 5.45 -19.11
C LEU A 381 19.47 5.07 -17.76
N VAL A 382 20.67 4.50 -17.79
CA VAL A 382 21.31 3.87 -16.63
C VAL A 382 22.78 4.28 -16.52
N SER A 383 23.25 4.48 -15.28
CA SER A 383 24.68 4.69 -14.99
C SER A 383 25.40 3.36 -14.78
N ASP A 384 26.68 3.30 -15.12
CA ASP A 384 27.52 2.11 -14.99
C ASP A 384 27.81 1.66 -13.56
N GLY A 385 27.48 2.48 -12.55
CA GLY A 385 27.64 2.16 -11.12
C GLY A 385 26.41 1.56 -10.42
N LEU A 386 25.32 1.28 -11.14
CA LEU A 386 24.07 0.79 -10.55
C LEU A 386 24.16 -0.68 -10.10
N LEU A 387 23.92 -0.93 -8.81
CA LEU A 387 23.75 -2.29 -8.28
C LEU A 387 22.29 -2.59 -7.95
N VAL A 388 21.63 -3.40 -8.79
CA VAL A 388 20.26 -3.85 -8.54
C VAL A 388 20.26 -4.96 -7.49
N LYS A 389 19.53 -4.77 -6.39
CA LYS A 389 19.45 -5.72 -5.27
C LYS A 389 18.10 -6.44 -5.17
N ASP A 390 17.06 -5.85 -5.75
CA ASP A 390 15.69 -6.35 -5.71
C ASP A 390 15.12 -6.53 -7.13
N PRO A 391 14.18 -7.47 -7.35
CA PRO A 391 13.58 -7.69 -8.67
C PRO A 391 12.84 -6.47 -9.21
N ILE A 392 13.16 -6.06 -10.44
CA ILE A 392 12.51 -4.96 -11.18
C ILE A 392 11.86 -5.54 -12.44
N TYR A 393 10.57 -5.25 -12.62
CA TYR A 393 9.81 -5.65 -13.80
C TYR A 393 9.47 -4.40 -14.62
N PHE A 394 10.20 -4.17 -15.72
CA PHE A 394 10.02 -2.98 -16.55
C PHE A 394 8.64 -2.92 -17.22
N GLN A 395 7.96 -4.05 -17.39
CA GLN A 395 6.59 -4.10 -17.90
C GLN A 395 5.61 -3.38 -16.97
N ASP A 396 5.78 -3.52 -15.65
CA ASP A 396 4.97 -2.78 -14.67
C ASP A 396 5.27 -1.29 -14.78
N CYS A 397 6.55 -0.94 -14.99
CA CYS A 397 7.02 0.43 -15.09
C CYS A 397 6.52 1.11 -16.38
N THR A 398 6.59 0.45 -17.53
CA THR A 398 6.11 0.98 -18.82
C THR A 398 4.60 1.12 -18.84
N ASN A 399 3.87 0.16 -18.26
CA ASN A 399 2.42 0.25 -18.12
C ASN A 399 2.02 1.45 -17.25
N ALA A 400 2.65 1.61 -16.09
CA ALA A 400 2.37 2.73 -15.22
C ALA A 400 2.79 4.09 -15.83
N LEU A 401 3.91 4.16 -16.57
CA LEU A 401 4.31 5.39 -17.29
C LEU A 401 3.26 5.77 -18.34
N SER A 402 2.73 4.78 -19.07
CA SER A 402 1.69 4.99 -20.09
C SER A 402 0.35 5.49 -19.52
N GLN A 403 -0.03 5.01 -18.34
CA GLN A 403 -1.30 5.34 -17.70
C GLN A 403 -1.27 6.71 -17.03
N THR A 404 -0.13 7.07 -16.46
CA THR A 404 0.05 8.29 -15.67
C THR A 404 0.37 9.50 -16.53
N LYS A 405 0.78 9.28 -17.80
CA LYS A 405 1.33 10.33 -18.68
C LYS A 405 2.50 11.10 -18.05
N ALA A 406 3.18 10.48 -17.08
CA ALA A 406 4.37 11.06 -16.49
C ALA A 406 5.50 11.10 -17.52
N PHE A 407 6.34 12.12 -17.44
CA PHE A 407 7.48 12.30 -18.35
C PHE A 407 8.53 11.20 -18.18
N ALA A 408 8.83 10.81 -16.93
CA ALA A 408 9.84 9.81 -16.60
C ALA A 408 9.58 9.14 -15.25
N PHE A 409 10.09 7.92 -15.05
CA PHE A 409 10.10 7.20 -13.78
C PHE A 409 11.51 6.96 -13.26
N PHE A 410 11.79 7.43 -12.05
CA PHE A 410 13.07 7.31 -11.36
C PHE A 410 13.06 6.06 -10.49
N LEU A 411 13.94 5.10 -10.77
CA LEU A 411 13.96 3.78 -10.12
C LEU A 411 15.05 3.63 -9.03
N ASP A 412 15.81 4.69 -8.78
CA ASP A 412 16.74 4.79 -7.64
C ASP A 412 16.35 5.98 -6.76
N VAL A 413 15.90 5.69 -5.53
CA VAL A 413 15.30 6.68 -4.61
C VAL A 413 16.15 6.84 -3.33
N ASP A 414 17.29 6.15 -3.21
CA ASP A 414 18.07 6.11 -1.95
C ASP A 414 18.72 7.46 -1.57
N SER A 415 18.71 8.47 -2.46
CA SER A 415 19.32 9.79 -2.22
C SER A 415 18.36 10.99 -2.25
N LEU A 416 17.05 10.78 -2.41
CA LEU A 416 16.11 11.88 -2.62
C LEU A 416 15.63 12.53 -1.30
N THR A 417 16.21 13.69 -0.99
CA THR A 417 15.55 14.71 -0.16
C THR A 417 14.54 15.45 -1.04
N VAL A 418 13.31 14.94 -1.13
CA VAL A 418 12.27 15.52 -2.01
C VAL A 418 11.00 15.86 -1.25
N SER A 419 10.50 17.06 -1.56
CA SER A 419 9.35 17.75 -1.01
C SER A 419 8.30 18.01 -2.09
N SER A 420 7.64 16.96 -2.60
CA SER A 420 6.32 17.03 -3.26
C SER A 420 5.87 15.64 -3.73
N SER A 421 4.56 15.39 -3.70
CA SER A 421 3.85 14.13 -3.99
C SER A 421 3.48 13.94 -5.47
N VAL A 422 3.28 12.71 -5.98
CA VAL A 422 1.97 12.12 -6.35
C VAL A 422 2.12 10.77 -7.10
N ALA A 423 1.28 9.82 -6.68
CA ALA A 423 0.93 8.49 -7.23
C ALA A 423 1.81 7.29 -6.81
N ASN A 424 1.17 6.36 -6.11
CA ASN A 424 1.81 5.23 -5.43
C ASN A 424 1.18 3.94 -5.94
N THR A 425 1.87 3.23 -6.82
CA THR A 425 1.69 1.78 -6.96
C THR A 425 2.87 1.14 -6.22
N ASP A 426 2.61 0.13 -5.38
CA ASP A 426 3.48 -0.39 -4.30
C ASP A 426 4.96 -0.75 -4.61
N ARG A 427 5.50 -0.48 -5.80
CA ARG A 427 6.94 -0.52 -6.13
C ARG A 427 7.43 0.58 -7.08
N ILE A 428 6.57 1.53 -7.46
CA ILE A 428 6.91 2.65 -8.33
C ILE A 428 6.51 3.91 -7.59
N HIS A 429 7.52 4.67 -7.16
CA HIS A 429 7.32 6.02 -6.65
C HIS A 429 7.18 6.94 -7.85
N ILE A 430 5.94 7.36 -8.14
CA ILE A 430 5.71 8.46 -9.08
C ILE A 430 5.91 9.72 -8.24
N ILE A 431 6.81 10.58 -8.71
CA ILE A 431 7.15 11.83 -8.04
C ILE A 431 6.80 12.92 -9.03
N GLU A 432 5.74 13.67 -8.74
CA GLU A 432 5.48 14.93 -9.42
C GLU A 432 6.43 15.98 -8.82
N MET A 433 7.45 16.35 -9.61
CA MET A 433 8.42 17.36 -9.22
C MET A 433 8.06 18.68 -9.90
N GLU A 434 7.91 19.75 -9.13
CA GLU A 434 7.99 21.09 -9.72
C GLU A 434 9.37 21.22 -10.39
N GLN A 435 9.40 21.75 -11.62
CA GLN A 435 10.60 21.82 -12.48
C GLN A 435 11.87 22.22 -11.69
N SER A 436 11.74 23.13 -10.73
CA SER A 436 12.80 23.65 -9.88
C SER A 436 13.55 22.65 -8.95
N GLN A 437 13.09 21.39 -8.77
CA GLN A 437 13.65 20.46 -7.77
C GLN A 437 14.27 19.16 -8.34
N MET A 438 14.64 19.04 -9.62
CA MET A 438 15.20 17.76 -10.09
C MET A 438 16.59 17.41 -9.50
N PRO A 439 16.81 16.14 -9.11
CA PRO A 439 18.08 15.68 -8.55
C PRO A 439 19.17 15.45 -9.60
N ALA A 440 20.43 15.51 -9.18
CA ALA A 440 21.61 15.09 -9.94
C ALA A 440 22.11 13.70 -9.49
N PRO A 441 22.85 12.96 -10.34
CA PRO A 441 22.38 12.27 -11.54
C PRO A 441 21.80 10.88 -11.22
N PHE A 442 20.65 10.63 -11.84
CA PHE A 442 19.97 9.38 -12.16
C PHE A 442 20.82 8.10 -12.29
N ASN A 443 20.65 7.13 -11.39
CA ASN A 443 21.24 5.79 -11.58
C ASN A 443 20.42 4.88 -12.48
N MET A 444 19.08 5.00 -12.50
CA MET A 444 18.19 4.30 -13.44
C MET A 444 16.88 5.06 -13.63
N VAL A 445 16.56 5.43 -14.88
CA VAL A 445 15.35 6.21 -15.20
C VAL A 445 14.71 5.73 -16.48
N LEU A 446 13.40 5.50 -16.43
CA LEU A 446 12.60 5.06 -17.56
C LEU A 446 11.86 6.23 -18.20
N TYR A 447 11.95 6.34 -19.52
CA TYR A 447 11.30 7.35 -20.35
C TYR A 447 10.44 6.72 -21.45
N SER A 448 9.47 7.51 -21.91
CA SER A 448 8.87 7.36 -23.23
C SER A 448 9.84 7.92 -24.29
N LYS A 449 10.14 7.14 -25.33
CA LYS A 449 11.11 7.54 -26.36
C LYS A 449 10.70 8.82 -27.11
N PRO A 450 9.44 8.99 -27.56
CA PRO A 450 9.02 10.24 -28.20
C PRO A 450 9.32 11.48 -27.33
N ASP A 451 8.99 11.41 -26.04
CA ASP A 451 9.17 12.53 -25.12
C ASP A 451 10.65 12.81 -24.85
N LEU A 452 11.46 11.75 -24.72
CA LEU A 452 12.90 11.86 -24.56
C LEU A 452 13.62 12.40 -25.80
N VAL A 453 13.23 11.95 -27.00
CA VAL A 453 13.83 12.44 -28.25
C VAL A 453 13.54 13.92 -28.43
N GLN A 454 12.33 14.37 -28.11
CA GLN A 454 11.97 15.77 -28.16
C GLN A 454 12.85 16.59 -27.21
N ASP A 455 12.99 16.17 -25.95
CA ASP A 455 13.78 16.88 -24.94
C ASP A 455 15.29 16.94 -25.29
N LEU A 456 15.86 15.83 -25.76
CA LEU A 456 17.28 15.76 -26.12
C LEU A 456 17.63 16.49 -27.42
N SER A 457 16.67 16.68 -28.32
CA SER A 457 16.91 17.35 -29.61
C SER A 457 17.36 18.79 -29.40
N ASP A 458 16.79 19.48 -28.41
CA ASP A 458 17.03 20.90 -28.13
C ASP A 458 18.25 21.16 -27.21
N MET A 459 18.83 20.11 -26.61
CA MET A 459 19.98 20.23 -25.70
C MET A 459 21.34 20.11 -26.40
N GLU A 460 22.29 21.00 -26.11
CA GLU A 460 23.65 20.90 -26.68
C GLU A 460 24.61 20.08 -25.79
N PHE A 461 24.78 18.78 -26.07
CA PHE A 461 25.70 17.90 -25.35
C PHE A 461 26.55 17.03 -26.29
N ASN A 462 27.72 16.59 -25.81
CA ASN A 462 28.70 15.81 -26.58
C ASN A 462 29.32 14.63 -25.79
N SER A 463 28.78 14.30 -24.63
CA SER A 463 29.23 13.20 -23.78
C SER A 463 28.16 12.87 -22.75
N SER A 464 28.24 11.70 -22.13
CA SER A 464 27.36 11.33 -21.01
C SER A 464 27.44 12.33 -19.87
N ASN A 465 28.65 12.77 -19.52
CA ASN A 465 28.88 13.75 -18.45
C ASN A 465 28.31 15.14 -18.77
N SER A 466 28.45 15.61 -20.01
CA SER A 466 27.87 16.90 -20.43
C SER A 466 26.34 16.84 -20.48
N LEU A 467 25.77 15.73 -20.95
CA LEU A 467 24.34 15.46 -20.92
C LEU A 467 23.80 15.52 -19.49
N LEU A 468 24.42 14.76 -18.57
CA LEU A 468 24.03 14.73 -17.16
C LEU A 468 24.14 16.12 -16.50
N LYS A 469 25.16 16.90 -16.86
CA LYS A 469 25.34 18.26 -16.36
C LYS A 469 24.24 19.19 -16.85
N ILE A 470 23.89 19.16 -18.15
CA ILE A 470 22.86 20.03 -18.73
C ILE A 470 21.48 19.69 -18.17
N TRP A 471 21.18 18.40 -18.03
CA TRP A 471 19.93 17.92 -17.45
C TRP A 471 19.74 18.40 -16.00
N GLY A 472 20.82 18.40 -15.21
CA GLY A 472 20.83 18.98 -13.87
C GLY A 472 20.69 20.51 -13.83
N THR A 473 20.86 21.21 -14.96
CA THR A 473 20.84 22.68 -15.04
C THR A 473 19.54 23.24 -15.66
N GLN A 474 18.98 22.61 -16.70
CA GLN A 474 17.72 23.06 -17.34
C GLN A 474 16.48 22.81 -16.47
N SER A 475 16.49 21.78 -15.62
CA SER A 475 15.41 21.52 -14.66
C SER A 475 15.08 22.75 -13.80
N LYS A 476 16.09 23.49 -13.32
CA LYS A 476 15.89 24.68 -12.47
C LYS A 476 15.13 25.84 -13.13
N ASN A 477 14.96 25.86 -14.47
CA ASN A 477 14.52 27.05 -15.20
C ASN A 477 13.25 26.87 -16.06
N CYS A 478 12.67 25.68 -16.18
CA CYS A 478 11.39 25.58 -16.84
C CYS A 478 10.27 26.01 -15.88
N ARG A 479 9.31 26.80 -16.38
CA ARG A 479 8.00 27.07 -15.79
C ARG A 479 6.98 26.56 -16.79
N LEU A 480 6.08 25.67 -16.38
CA LEU A 480 4.62 25.69 -16.65
C LEU A 480 3.95 24.47 -16.01
#